data_AF-G9ZH05-F1
#
_entry.id   AF-G9ZH05-F1
#
_cell.length_a   1.000
_cell.length_b   1.000
_cell.length_c   1.000
_cell.angle_alpha   90.00
_cell.angle_beta   90.00
_cell.angle_gamma   90.00
#
_symmetry.space_group_name_H-M   'P 1'
#
loop_
_entity.id
_entity.type
_entity.pdbx_description
1 polymer ?
#
loop_
_entity_poly.entity_id
_entity_poly.type
_entity_poly.pdbx_seq_one_letter_code
_entity_poly.pdbx_strand_id
1 'polypeptide(L)'
;MPHSRWNDVGAESFTACGLPVLVAGEESGVAMASSPDGFRQIYFQGHPEYDHNSLLKEYRRDLQQYREGNSERAPYLPEHYLTPAGIRLANAYLESGAPISDFPEAALLEEVDVTWRDTAKALFANWLGLVYQLTHQDRRLQFMDGINPADPLGRLRR
;
A
#
# COMPACT_ATOMS: atom_id res chain seq x y z
N MET A 1 -2.20 2.18 5.59
CA MET A 1 -1.80 1.28 4.47
C MET A 1 -0.33 1.55 4.19
N PRO A 2 0.49 0.53 3.91
CA PRO A 2 1.90 0.71 3.59
C PRO A 2 2.10 1.54 2.32
N HIS A 3 3.17 2.32 2.27
CA HIS A 3 3.63 3.00 1.06
C HIS A 3 5.14 2.79 0.95
N SER A 4 5.62 2.47 -0.26
CA SER A 4 7.06 2.31 -0.56
C SER A 4 7.30 2.79 -1.99
N ARG A 5 7.50 4.11 -2.16
CA ARG A 5 7.60 4.76 -3.46
C ARG A 5 8.46 6.03 -3.42
N TRP A 6 9.07 6.36 -4.55
CA TRP A 6 9.78 7.62 -4.77
C TRP A 6 8.96 8.66 -5.54
N ASN A 7 8.10 8.19 -6.45
CA ASN A 7 7.20 9.04 -7.22
C ASN A 7 5.98 9.44 -6.39
N ASP A 8 5.33 10.55 -6.75
CA ASP A 8 4.08 11.01 -6.15
C ASP A 8 3.09 11.48 -7.22
N VAL A 9 1.80 11.18 -7.00
CA VAL A 9 0.70 11.73 -7.79
C VAL A 9 -0.26 12.40 -6.83
N GLY A 10 -0.27 13.73 -6.85
CA GLY A 10 -1.07 14.54 -5.92
C GLY A 10 -2.57 14.46 -6.17
N ALA A 11 -3.36 14.74 -5.14
CA ALA A 11 -4.83 14.75 -5.21
C ALA A 11 -5.39 15.69 -6.28
N GLU A 12 -4.69 16.78 -6.58
CA GLU A 12 -5.05 17.73 -7.63
C GLU A 12 -5.03 17.07 -9.02
N SER A 13 -4.05 16.19 -9.30
CA SER A 13 -3.97 15.47 -10.58
C SER A 13 -5.15 14.51 -10.76
N PHE A 14 -5.52 13.78 -9.70
CA PHE A 14 -6.71 12.92 -9.72
C PHE A 14 -7.98 13.74 -9.97
N THR A 15 -8.12 14.86 -9.24
CA THR A 15 -9.28 15.76 -9.36
C THR A 15 -9.39 16.35 -10.78
N ALA A 16 -8.27 16.80 -11.36
CA ALA A 16 -8.23 17.34 -12.72
C ALA A 16 -8.62 16.29 -13.78
N CYS A 17 -8.38 15.01 -13.52
CA CYS A 17 -8.80 13.90 -14.38
C CYS A 17 -10.19 13.35 -14.05
N GLY A 18 -10.91 13.95 -13.09
CA GLY A 18 -12.23 13.48 -12.65
C GLY A 18 -12.21 12.12 -11.94
N LEU A 19 -11.07 11.74 -11.36
CA LEU A 19 -10.88 10.49 -10.64
C LEU A 19 -11.14 10.72 -9.14
N PRO A 20 -12.21 10.16 -8.55
CA PRO A 20 -12.48 10.33 -7.14
C PRO A 20 -11.38 9.71 -6.28
N VAL A 21 -10.79 10.52 -5.39
CA VAL A 21 -9.90 10.03 -4.33
C VAL A 21 -10.76 9.40 -3.23
N LEU A 22 -10.45 8.16 -2.87
CA LEU A 22 -11.20 7.36 -1.90
C LEU A 22 -10.50 7.31 -0.54
N VAL A 23 -9.17 7.25 -0.54
CA VAL A 23 -8.34 7.21 0.67
C VAL A 23 -7.10 8.06 0.44
N ALA A 24 -6.81 8.95 1.39
CA ALA A 24 -5.58 9.71 1.46
C ALA A 24 -5.10 9.77 2.92
N GLY A 25 -3.79 9.70 3.13
CA GLY A 25 -3.14 9.96 4.42
C GLY A 25 -2.67 11.40 4.51
N GLU A 26 -2.51 11.90 5.73
CA GLU A 26 -1.96 13.25 5.99
C GLU A 26 -0.51 13.36 5.51
N GLU A 27 0.29 12.33 5.76
CA GLU A 27 1.71 12.27 5.39
C GLU A 27 1.95 11.55 4.05
N SER A 28 1.23 10.45 3.81
CA SER A 28 1.47 9.59 2.64
C SER A 28 0.77 10.03 1.35
N GLY A 29 -0.05 11.09 1.42
CA GLY A 29 -0.83 11.60 0.30
C GLY A 29 -1.90 10.61 -0.19
N VAL A 30 -2.24 10.68 -1.48
CA VAL A 30 -3.27 9.81 -2.07
C VAL A 30 -2.84 8.35 -1.97
N ALA A 31 -3.75 7.51 -1.50
CA ALA A 31 -3.53 6.09 -1.27
C ALA A 31 -4.38 5.24 -2.21
N MET A 32 -5.65 5.60 -2.38
CA MET A 32 -6.58 4.93 -3.27
C MET A 32 -7.48 5.93 -4.01
N ALA A 33 -7.74 5.68 -5.29
CA ALA A 33 -8.70 6.39 -6.12
C ALA A 33 -9.50 5.41 -7.00
N SER A 34 -10.56 5.87 -7.63
CA SER A 34 -11.32 5.08 -8.62
C SER A 34 -11.52 5.81 -9.94
N SER A 35 -11.96 5.09 -10.96
CA SER A 35 -12.58 5.69 -12.14
C SER A 35 -13.81 6.54 -11.75
N PRO A 36 -14.29 7.44 -12.65
CA PRO A 36 -15.42 8.32 -12.34
C PRO A 36 -16.71 7.56 -11.96
N ASP A 37 -16.91 6.38 -12.54
CA ASP A 37 -18.03 5.47 -12.24
C ASP A 37 -17.86 4.72 -10.89
N GLY A 38 -16.73 4.91 -10.23
CA GLY A 38 -16.43 4.39 -8.90
C GLY A 38 -16.00 2.93 -8.84
N PHE A 39 -15.91 2.22 -9.97
CA PHE A 39 -15.84 0.76 -9.93
C PHE A 39 -14.89 0.10 -10.94
N ARG A 40 -14.90 0.52 -12.21
CA ARG A 40 -14.18 -0.23 -13.27
C ARG A 40 -12.67 -0.22 -13.11
N GLN A 41 -12.12 0.86 -12.59
CA GLN A 41 -10.70 0.99 -12.30
C GLN A 41 -10.54 1.44 -10.87
N ILE A 42 -9.71 0.72 -10.11
CA ILE A 42 -9.28 1.10 -8.78
C ILE A 42 -7.78 1.32 -8.85
N TYR A 43 -7.33 2.50 -8.44
CA TYR A 43 -5.93 2.90 -8.47
C TYR A 43 -5.37 2.87 -7.05
N PHE A 44 -4.18 2.30 -6.91
CA PHE A 44 -3.46 2.23 -5.64
C PHE A 44 -2.11 2.94 -5.77
N GLN A 45 -1.81 3.80 -4.79
CA GLN A 45 -0.47 4.37 -4.57
C GLN A 45 0.19 3.86 -3.30
N GLY A 46 -0.54 3.08 -2.49
CA GLY A 46 0.02 2.28 -1.40
C GLY A 46 -0.20 0.80 -1.65
N HIS A 47 0.32 -0.01 -0.74
CA HIS A 47 0.44 -1.45 -0.87
C HIS A 47 -0.34 -2.19 0.22
N PRO A 48 -1.68 -2.25 0.14
CA PRO A 48 -2.49 -2.95 1.14
C PRO A 48 -2.21 -4.46 1.15
N GLU A 49 -1.64 -5.00 0.09
CA GLU A 49 -1.28 -6.40 -0.10
C GLU A 49 0.00 -6.82 0.63
N TYR A 50 0.80 -5.87 1.11
CA TYR A 50 2.09 -6.18 1.73
C TYR A 50 1.93 -7.07 2.96
N ASP A 51 2.82 -8.05 3.07
CA ASP A 51 2.95 -8.84 4.27
C ASP A 51 3.75 -8.08 5.33
N HIS A 52 3.64 -8.53 6.58
CA HIS A 52 4.31 -7.92 7.72
C HIS A 52 5.83 -7.83 7.56
N ASN A 53 6.48 -8.65 6.71
CA ASN A 53 7.93 -8.62 6.49
C ASN A 53 8.38 -7.85 5.24
N SER A 54 7.45 -7.34 4.41
CA SER A 54 7.80 -6.76 3.10
C SER A 54 8.75 -5.56 3.23
N LEU A 55 8.40 -4.57 4.05
CA LEU A 55 9.21 -3.37 4.25
C LEU A 55 10.54 -3.69 4.96
N LEU A 56 10.56 -4.65 5.87
CA LEU A 56 11.80 -5.07 6.54
C LEU A 56 12.78 -5.71 5.54
N LYS A 57 12.29 -6.52 4.60
CA LYS A 57 13.12 -7.11 3.54
C LYS A 57 13.65 -6.05 2.57
N GLU A 58 12.83 -5.07 2.20
CA GLU A 58 13.28 -3.92 1.41
C GLU A 58 14.39 -3.15 2.14
N TYR A 59 14.17 -2.82 3.41
CA TYR A 59 15.15 -2.15 4.24
C TYR A 59 16.48 -2.92 4.35
N ARG A 60 16.41 -4.24 4.65
CA ARG A 60 17.60 -5.10 4.76
C ARG A 60 18.38 -5.13 3.45
N ARG A 61 17.69 -5.30 2.32
CA ARG A 61 18.30 -5.30 0.98
C ARG A 61 18.99 -3.97 0.70
N ASP A 62 18.32 -2.85 0.95
CA ASP A 62 18.85 -1.54 0.62
C ASP A 62 20.01 -1.14 1.56
N LEU A 63 19.98 -1.61 2.81
CA LEU A 63 21.07 -1.43 3.77
C LEU A 63 22.32 -2.21 3.33
N GLN A 64 22.12 -3.41 2.79
CA GLN A 64 23.19 -4.19 2.19
C GLN A 64 23.83 -3.44 1.01
N GLN A 65 23.00 -2.95 0.07
CA GLN A 65 23.48 -2.19 -1.09
C GLN A 65 24.28 -0.96 -0.69
N TYR A 66 23.83 -0.24 0.35
CA TYR A 66 24.57 0.89 0.90
C TYR A 66 25.93 0.47 1.48
N ARG A 67 25.97 -0.59 2.29
CA ARG A 67 27.22 -1.08 2.89
C ARG A 67 28.22 -1.63 1.87
N GLU A 68 27.73 -2.13 0.74
CA GLU A 68 28.55 -2.58 -0.39
C GLU A 68 29.01 -1.41 -1.29
N GLY A 69 28.55 -0.18 -1.04
CA GLY A 69 28.90 1.01 -1.84
C GLY A 69 28.11 1.13 -3.15
N ASN A 70 27.07 0.32 -3.35
CA ASN A 70 26.20 0.36 -4.53
C ASN A 70 25.10 1.43 -4.43
N SER A 71 24.93 2.04 -3.26
CA SER A 71 24.02 3.17 -3.02
C SER A 71 24.77 4.31 -2.35
N GLU A 72 24.49 5.55 -2.78
CA GLU A 72 25.10 6.76 -2.21
C GLU A 72 24.60 7.07 -0.79
N ARG A 73 23.44 6.53 -0.41
CA ARG A 73 22.75 6.86 0.83
C ARG A 73 22.23 5.62 1.55
N ALA A 74 22.35 5.66 2.88
CA ALA A 74 21.74 4.67 3.77
C ALA A 74 20.21 4.75 3.70
N PRO A 75 19.50 3.62 3.63
CA PRO A 75 18.03 3.65 3.70
C PRO A 75 17.57 4.12 5.07
N TYR A 76 16.40 4.77 5.10
CA TYR A 76 15.70 5.07 6.34
C TYR A 76 14.94 3.87 6.84
N LEU A 77 14.82 3.75 8.16
CA LEU A 77 13.87 2.81 8.74
C LEU A 77 12.46 3.20 8.29
N PRO A 78 11.61 2.24 7.90
CA PRO A 78 10.24 2.55 7.53
C PRO A 78 9.48 3.21 8.70
N GLU A 79 8.85 4.34 8.42
CA GLU A 79 8.08 5.10 9.41
C GLU A 79 6.81 4.34 9.82
N HIS A 80 6.41 4.47 11.09
CA HIS A 80 5.23 3.81 11.67
C HIS A 80 5.13 2.29 11.48
N TYR A 81 6.27 1.62 11.25
CA TYR A 81 6.31 0.19 10.94
C TYR A 81 6.80 -0.66 12.11
N LEU A 82 7.82 -0.19 12.82
CA LEU A 82 8.36 -0.85 14.01
C LEU A 82 7.81 -0.20 15.29
N THR A 83 7.63 -1.00 16.34
CA THR A 83 7.40 -0.48 17.69
C THR A 83 8.60 0.37 18.16
N PRO A 84 8.45 1.17 19.23
CA PRO A 84 9.60 1.84 19.85
C PRO A 84 10.71 0.87 20.30
N ALA A 85 10.40 -0.39 20.63
CA ALA A 85 11.41 -1.39 20.96
C ALA A 85 12.15 -1.90 19.72
N GLY A 86 11.43 -2.16 18.62
CA GLY A 86 12.01 -2.49 17.33
C GLY A 86 12.95 -1.40 16.79
N ILE A 87 12.57 -0.12 16.93
CA ILE A 87 13.43 1.01 16.54
C ILE A 87 14.74 1.01 17.35
N ARG A 88 14.67 0.79 18.67
CA ARG A 88 15.89 0.70 19.51
C ARG A 88 16.77 -0.47 19.10
N LEU A 89 16.17 -1.63 18.81
CA LEU A 89 16.90 -2.81 18.34
C LEU A 89 17.60 -2.56 17.00
N ALA A 90 16.90 -1.96 16.04
CA ALA A 90 17.44 -1.61 14.74
C ALA A 90 18.61 -0.62 14.87
N ASN A 91 18.44 0.43 15.67
CA ASN A 91 19.50 1.42 15.89
C ASN A 91 20.72 0.82 16.58
N ALA A 92 20.54 -0.02 17.61
CA ALA A 92 21.65 -0.71 18.28
C ALA A 92 22.44 -1.59 17.30
N TYR A 93 21.76 -2.29 16.38
CA TYR A 93 22.42 -3.04 15.32
C TYR A 93 23.20 -2.12 14.36
N LEU A 94 22.63 -0.98 13.94
CA LEU A 94 23.31 -0.03 13.07
C LEU A 94 24.57 0.55 13.72
N GLU A 95 24.48 0.93 15.00
CA GLU A 95 25.59 1.47 15.81
C GLU A 95 26.70 0.43 16.05
N SER A 96 26.33 -0.85 16.16
CA SER A 96 27.31 -1.93 16.39
C SER A 96 28.29 -2.13 15.24
N GLY A 97 27.93 -1.73 14.01
CA GLY A 97 28.70 -2.01 12.80
C GLY A 97 28.76 -3.49 12.42
N ALA A 98 27.94 -4.36 13.04
CA ALA A 98 27.88 -5.78 12.74
C ALA A 98 27.56 -6.04 11.25
N PRO A 99 28.09 -7.12 10.65
CA PRO A 99 27.85 -7.44 9.25
C PRO A 99 26.37 -7.72 8.95
N ILE A 100 25.97 -7.61 7.68
CA ILE A 100 24.57 -7.82 7.26
C ILE A 100 24.06 -9.25 7.50
N SER A 101 24.98 -10.22 7.66
CA SER A 101 24.67 -11.58 8.07
C SER A 101 24.00 -11.65 9.45
N ASP A 102 24.31 -10.67 10.30
CA ASP A 102 23.88 -10.62 11.70
C ASP A 102 22.67 -9.69 11.87
N PHE A 103 22.05 -9.25 10.75
CA PHE A 103 20.85 -8.44 10.77
C PHE A 103 19.75 -9.16 11.60
N PRO A 104 19.21 -8.54 12.66
CA PRO A 104 18.33 -9.20 13.62
C PRO A 104 16.89 -9.32 13.08
N GLU A 105 16.72 -9.93 11.91
CA GLU A 105 15.43 -9.99 11.19
C GLU A 105 14.33 -10.62 12.04
N ALA A 106 14.60 -11.78 12.67
CA ALA A 106 13.60 -12.49 13.47
C ALA A 106 13.10 -11.63 14.65
N ALA A 107 14.02 -10.99 15.38
CA ALA A 107 13.66 -10.14 16.51
C ALA A 107 12.97 -8.84 16.07
N LEU A 108 13.35 -8.28 14.91
CA LEU A 108 12.67 -7.11 14.35
C LEU A 108 11.26 -7.46 13.85
N LEU A 109 11.03 -8.66 13.32
CA LEU A 109 9.71 -9.12 12.88
C LEU A 109 8.71 -9.24 14.03
N GLU A 110 9.16 -9.60 15.23
CA GLU A 110 8.33 -9.59 16.44
C GLU A 110 7.90 -8.18 16.85
N GLU A 111 8.63 -7.16 16.39
CA GLU A 111 8.40 -5.74 16.69
C GLU A 111 7.75 -4.98 15.53
N VAL A 112 7.20 -5.67 14.53
CA VAL A 112 6.42 -5.04 13.46
C VAL A 112 4.98 -4.83 13.92
N ASP A 113 4.50 -3.58 13.83
CA ASP A 113 3.10 -3.24 14.10
C ASP A 113 2.25 -3.34 12.83
N VAL A 114 1.50 -4.43 12.69
CA VAL A 114 0.68 -4.70 11.50
C VAL A 114 -0.67 -4.01 11.61
N THR A 115 -0.70 -2.73 11.29
CA THR A 115 -1.90 -1.88 11.41
C THR A 115 -2.82 -1.87 10.18
N TRP A 116 -2.41 -2.47 9.06
CA TRP A 116 -3.13 -2.34 7.78
C TRP A 116 -3.90 -3.60 7.33
N ARG A 117 -3.58 -4.77 7.87
CA ARG A 117 -4.01 -6.06 7.30
C ARG A 117 -5.53 -6.25 7.30
N ASP A 118 -6.21 -5.85 8.36
CA ASP A 118 -7.66 -6.04 8.45
C ASP A 118 -8.41 -5.09 7.50
N THR A 119 -7.96 -3.84 7.39
CA THR A 119 -8.48 -2.89 6.40
C THR A 119 -8.23 -3.38 4.98
N ALA A 120 -7.06 -3.95 4.70
CA ALA A 120 -6.75 -4.54 3.39
C ALA A 120 -7.70 -5.69 3.06
N LYS A 121 -7.93 -6.62 3.99
CA LYS A 121 -8.90 -7.72 3.81
C LYS A 121 -10.30 -7.19 3.50
N ALA A 122 -10.78 -6.21 4.26
CA ALA A 122 -12.09 -5.61 4.04
C ALA A 122 -12.18 -4.95 2.67
N LEU A 123 -11.14 -4.24 2.25
CA LEU A 123 -11.06 -3.62 0.94
C LEU A 123 -11.19 -4.64 -0.19
N PHE A 124 -10.38 -5.71 -0.16
CA PHE A 124 -10.40 -6.72 -1.21
C PHE A 124 -11.70 -7.53 -1.20
N ALA A 125 -12.24 -7.84 -0.02
CA ALA A 125 -13.53 -8.53 0.11
C ALA A 125 -14.68 -7.70 -0.47
N ASN A 126 -14.73 -6.41 -0.16
CA ASN A 126 -15.74 -5.49 -0.71
C ASN A 126 -15.62 -5.38 -2.22
N TRP A 127 -14.40 -5.22 -2.73
CA TRP A 127 -14.17 -5.12 -4.17
C TRP A 127 -14.58 -6.40 -4.91
N LEU A 128 -14.19 -7.58 -4.41
CA LEU A 128 -14.61 -8.87 -4.97
C LEU A 128 -16.13 -9.06 -4.90
N GLY A 129 -16.77 -8.64 -3.82
CA GLY A 129 -18.22 -8.64 -3.68
C GLY A 129 -18.91 -7.78 -4.74
N LEU A 130 -18.39 -6.58 -5.01
CA LEU A 130 -18.90 -5.70 -6.07
C LEU A 130 -18.67 -6.30 -7.46
N VAL A 131 -17.50 -6.90 -7.71
CA VAL A 131 -17.24 -7.63 -8.96
C VAL A 131 -18.28 -8.71 -9.18
N TYR A 132 -18.53 -9.53 -8.16
CA TYR A 132 -19.52 -10.59 -8.23
C TYR A 132 -20.95 -10.07 -8.48
N GLN A 133 -21.33 -8.96 -7.86
CA GLN A 133 -22.69 -8.42 -7.94
C GLN A 133 -22.97 -7.61 -9.21
N LEU A 134 -21.95 -6.96 -9.77
CA LEU A 134 -22.15 -5.96 -10.83
C LEU A 134 -21.73 -6.46 -12.21
N THR A 135 -20.72 -7.33 -12.27
CA THR A 135 -20.14 -7.73 -13.56
C THR A 135 -20.89 -8.91 -14.17
N HIS A 136 -20.94 -8.93 -15.51
CA HIS A 136 -21.65 -9.99 -16.23
C HIS A 136 -20.85 -11.31 -16.23
N GLN A 137 -21.53 -12.46 -16.19
CA GLN A 137 -20.88 -13.78 -16.26
C GLN A 137 -20.32 -14.07 -17.66
N ASP A 138 -21.04 -13.70 -18.71
CA ASP A 138 -20.52 -13.63 -20.08
C ASP A 138 -19.47 -12.51 -20.19
N ARG A 139 -18.22 -12.91 -20.42
CA ARG A 139 -17.05 -12.02 -20.48
C ARG A 139 -17.06 -11.03 -21.65
N ARG A 140 -18.00 -11.18 -22.59
CA ARG A 140 -18.22 -10.23 -23.69
C ARG A 140 -19.04 -9.02 -23.24
N LEU A 141 -19.74 -9.14 -22.12
CA LEU A 141 -20.52 -8.07 -21.50
C LEU A 141 -19.82 -7.59 -20.24
N GLN A 142 -19.99 -6.31 -19.91
CA GLN A 142 -19.28 -5.71 -18.79
C GLN A 142 -20.07 -5.80 -17.49
N PHE A 143 -21.36 -5.48 -17.53
CA PHE A 143 -22.24 -5.44 -16.37
C PHE A 143 -23.45 -6.35 -16.56
N MET A 144 -24.01 -6.81 -15.43
CA MET A 144 -25.30 -7.51 -15.43
C MET A 144 -26.42 -6.63 -15.98
N ASP A 145 -27.50 -7.26 -16.44
CA ASP A 145 -28.67 -6.57 -16.98
C ASP A 145 -29.25 -5.59 -15.95
N GLY A 146 -29.59 -4.38 -16.41
CA GLY A 146 -30.18 -3.32 -15.57
C GLY A 146 -29.18 -2.47 -14.78
N ILE A 147 -27.88 -2.79 -14.81
CA ILE A 147 -26.83 -1.94 -14.22
C ILE A 147 -26.51 -0.79 -15.17
N ASN A 148 -26.52 0.44 -14.66
CA ASN A 148 -26.11 1.62 -15.41
C ASN A 148 -24.58 1.67 -15.54
N PRO A 149 -24.00 1.58 -16.75
CA PRO A 149 -22.54 1.60 -16.91
C PRO A 149 -21.86 2.90 -16.46
N ALA A 150 -22.59 4.02 -16.45
CA ALA A 150 -22.08 5.31 -15.98
C ALA A 150 -22.19 5.49 -14.46
N ASP A 151 -22.99 4.65 -13.79
CA ASP A 151 -23.18 4.68 -12.33
C ASP A 151 -23.50 3.26 -11.83
N PRO A 152 -22.54 2.32 -11.93
CA PRO A 152 -22.76 0.93 -11.56
C PRO A 152 -23.00 0.74 -10.06
N LEU A 153 -22.64 1.76 -9.26
CA LEU A 153 -22.82 1.78 -7.81
C LEU A 153 -24.07 2.53 -7.35
N GLY A 154 -24.85 3.10 -8.27
CA GLY A 154 -26.09 3.82 -7.95
C GLY A 154 -25.88 5.08 -7.10
N ARG A 155 -24.71 5.72 -7.20
CA ARG A 155 -24.32 6.89 -6.38
C ARG A 155 -25.01 8.18 -6.82
N LEU A 156 -25.43 8.29 -8.08
CA LEU A 156 -26.06 9.50 -8.64
C LEU A 156 -27.57 9.59 -8.35
N ARG A 157 -28.15 8.60 -7.68
CA ARG A 157 -29.58 8.53 -7.33
C ARG A 157 -29.89 8.89 -5.86
N ARG A 158 -29.01 9.64 -5.18
CA ARG A 158 -29.23 10.10 -3.81
C ARG A 158 -29.72 11.54 -3.75
#